data_AF-A0A1A8GWA7-F1
#
_entry.id   AF-A0A1A8GWA7-F1
#
_cell.length_a   1.000
_cell.length_b   1.000
_cell.length_c   1.000
_cell.angle_alpha   90.00
_cell.angle_beta   90.00
_cell.angle_gamma   90.00
#
_symmetry.space_group_name_H-M   'P 1'
#
loop_
_entity.id
_entity.type
_entity.pdbx_description
1 polymer ?
#
loop_
_entity_poly.entity_id
_entity_poly.type
_entity_poly.pdbx_seq_one_letter_code
_entity_poly.pdbx_strand_id
1 'polypeptide(L)'
;MSGRSEYRWNKDNGRGNNRQDEPKLSSSTFSLTGDSAHNHAVVYWSGRNSSVILILTKLYDFHMGSVTESTLWRSTDYGSTYERMNDKVGTKTLLSYLYVCPSNQKKIMVLTDPEFESSVLISTDEGASYQ
;
A
#
# COMPACT_ATOMS: atom_id res chain seq x y z
N MET A 1 -19.75 -1.80 70.09
CA MET A 1 -19.44 -1.15 68.80
C MET A 1 -18.01 -0.63 68.84
N SER A 2 -17.26 -0.88 67.77
CA SER A 2 -15.92 -0.39 67.44
C SER A 2 -14.70 -1.01 68.16
N GLY A 3 -13.79 -1.54 67.34
CA GLY A 3 -12.45 -1.98 67.69
C GLY A 3 -11.64 -2.28 66.42
N ARG A 4 -10.78 -1.34 66.02
CA ARG A 4 -9.86 -1.39 64.87
C ARG A 4 -8.64 -2.28 65.19
N SER A 5 -8.15 -3.11 64.26
CA SER A 5 -6.70 -3.38 64.11
C SER A 5 -6.34 -4.22 62.86
N GLU A 6 -5.54 -3.58 62.01
CA GLU A 6 -4.39 -4.07 61.22
C GLU A 6 -4.45 -5.40 60.43
N TYR A 7 -4.43 -5.23 59.11
CA TYR A 7 -4.05 -6.26 58.13
C TYR A 7 -2.55 -6.50 58.18
N ARG A 8 -2.14 -7.58 58.86
CA ARG A 8 -0.75 -8.03 58.92
C ARG A 8 -0.48 -9.00 57.78
N TRP A 9 0.08 -8.50 56.68
CA TRP A 9 0.59 -9.35 55.59
C TRP A 9 1.90 -9.99 56.02
N ASN A 10 1.95 -11.33 56.00
CA ASN A 10 3.23 -12.03 55.91
C ASN A 10 3.05 -13.41 55.27
N LYS A 11 3.44 -13.56 53.99
CA LYS A 11 4.23 -14.71 53.52
C LYS A 11 4.72 -14.49 52.08
N ASP A 12 5.97 -14.07 52.02
CA ASP A 12 7.08 -14.56 51.21
C ASP A 12 6.83 -15.53 50.02
N ASN A 13 7.60 -15.24 48.98
CA ASN A 13 8.14 -16.12 47.94
C ASN A 13 7.27 -16.68 46.80
N GLY A 14 7.52 -16.11 45.62
CA GLY A 14 7.86 -16.90 44.43
C GLY A 14 6.71 -17.23 43.48
N ARG A 15 6.64 -16.49 42.37
CA ARG A 15 6.37 -17.03 41.02
C ARG A 15 6.63 -15.94 39.99
N GLY A 16 7.52 -16.25 39.04
CA GLY A 16 8.05 -15.31 38.06
C GLY A 16 6.96 -14.55 37.30
N ASN A 17 7.21 -13.27 37.09
CA ASN A 17 6.47 -12.45 36.13
C ASN A 17 6.80 -12.97 34.72
N ASN A 18 6.13 -14.03 34.29
CA ASN A 18 5.96 -14.35 32.88
C ASN A 18 4.88 -13.42 32.29
N ARG A 19 5.13 -12.11 32.35
CA ARG A 19 4.51 -11.20 31.38
C ARG A 19 5.32 -11.37 30.11
N GLN A 20 5.03 -12.46 29.40
CA GLN A 20 5.50 -12.69 28.04
C GLN A 20 5.27 -11.38 27.28
N ASP A 21 6.34 -10.83 26.70
CA ASP A 21 6.29 -9.66 25.83
C ASP A 21 5.11 -9.82 24.86
N GLU A 22 4.07 -8.99 25.02
CA GLU A 22 3.02 -8.91 24.02
C GLU A 22 3.68 -8.57 22.68
N PRO A 23 3.32 -9.28 21.59
CA PRO A 23 3.89 -8.98 20.28
C PRO A 23 3.59 -7.52 19.91
N LYS A 24 4.63 -6.69 19.89
CA LYS A 24 4.53 -5.28 19.52
C LYS A 24 4.30 -5.18 18.01
N LEU A 25 3.04 -4.98 17.63
CA LEU A 25 2.68 -4.68 16.25
C LEU A 25 3.05 -3.22 15.93
N SER A 26 3.85 -3.03 14.89
CA SER A 26 4.10 -1.71 14.32
C SER A 26 3.03 -1.43 13.27
N SER A 27 2.39 -0.27 13.36
CA SER A 27 1.38 0.20 12.40
C SER A 27 1.76 1.57 11.86
N SER A 28 1.63 1.77 10.56
CA SER A 28 1.81 3.07 9.89
C SER A 28 0.54 3.45 9.11
N THR A 29 0.40 4.73 8.79
CA THR A 29 -0.71 5.25 7.99
C THR A 29 -0.17 6.30 7.05
N PHE A 30 -0.56 6.22 5.78
CA PHE A 30 -0.18 7.17 4.75
C PHE A 30 -1.41 7.51 3.91
N SER A 31 -1.62 8.81 3.68
CA SER A 31 -2.71 9.31 2.83
C SER A 31 -2.14 9.66 1.45
N LEU A 32 -2.76 9.12 0.39
CA LEU A 32 -2.43 9.45 -1.00
C LEU A 32 -2.95 10.85 -1.34
N THR A 33 -2.24 11.89 -0.91
CA THR A 33 -2.67 13.28 -1.04
C THR A 33 -2.69 13.74 -2.50
N GLY A 34 -3.67 14.55 -2.88
CA GLY A 34 -3.81 15.05 -4.26
C GLY A 34 -4.49 14.07 -5.22
N ASP A 35 -4.99 12.95 -4.73
CA ASP A 35 -5.80 11.98 -5.44
C ASP A 35 -7.18 11.88 -4.77
N SER A 36 -7.99 12.90 -5.02
CA SER A 36 -9.23 13.14 -4.26
C SER A 36 -10.48 12.53 -4.91
N ALA A 37 -10.38 12.08 -6.17
CA ALA A 37 -11.50 11.56 -6.94
C ALA A 37 -11.10 10.25 -7.63
N HIS A 38 -11.45 9.12 -7.00
CA HIS A 38 -11.32 7.79 -7.59
C HIS A 38 -12.45 6.89 -7.08
N ASN A 39 -12.91 5.98 -7.94
CA ASN A 39 -13.93 5.00 -7.60
C ASN A 39 -13.38 3.56 -7.63
N HIS A 40 -12.20 3.36 -8.21
CA HIS A 40 -11.50 2.08 -8.25
C HIS A 40 -10.04 2.24 -7.82
N ALA A 41 -9.53 1.23 -7.12
CA ALA A 41 -8.12 1.09 -6.79
C ALA A 41 -7.70 -0.37 -6.91
N VAL A 42 -6.50 -0.60 -7.42
CA VAL A 42 -5.84 -1.92 -7.41
C VAL A 42 -4.48 -1.79 -6.73
N VAL A 43 -4.11 -2.81 -5.95
CA VAL A 43 -2.88 -2.84 -5.17
C VAL A 43 -2.14 -4.13 -5.47
N TYR A 44 -0.85 -4.02 -5.76
CA TYR A 44 0.02 -5.17 -6.01
C TYR A 44 1.33 -5.07 -5.25
N TRP A 45 1.77 -6.20 -4.72
CA TRP A 45 3.18 -6.40 -4.35
C TRP A 45 4.00 -6.73 -5.59
N SER A 46 5.24 -6.25 -5.63
CA SER A 46 6.20 -6.55 -6.68
C SER A 46 7.47 -7.16 -6.10
N GLY A 47 8.09 -8.08 -6.83
CA GLY A 47 9.32 -8.76 -6.45
C GLY A 47 9.16 -9.81 -5.35
N ARG A 48 10.24 -10.58 -5.12
CA ARG A 48 10.32 -11.59 -4.06
C ARG A 48 11.20 -11.05 -2.94
N ASN A 49 10.70 -11.09 -1.69
CA ASN A 49 11.35 -10.45 -0.53
C ASN A 49 11.68 -8.96 -0.80
N SER A 50 10.81 -8.30 -1.55
CA SER A 50 10.92 -6.89 -1.87
C SER A 50 9.91 -6.10 -1.06
N SER A 51 10.27 -4.86 -0.74
CA SER A 51 9.42 -3.91 -0.02
C SER A 51 8.52 -3.10 -0.96
N VAL A 52 8.49 -3.43 -2.25
CA VAL A 52 7.81 -2.64 -3.27
C VAL A 52 6.32 -2.97 -3.35
N ILE A 53 5.51 -1.92 -3.27
CA ILE A 53 4.06 -1.95 -3.47
C ILE A 53 3.71 -0.93 -4.55
N LEU A 54 2.82 -1.32 -5.46
CA LEU A 54 2.25 -0.47 -6.48
C LEU A 54 0.74 -0.31 -6.25
N ILE A 55 0.24 0.92 -6.39
CA ILE A 55 -1.18 1.21 -6.34
C ILE A 55 -1.56 1.99 -7.59
N LEU A 56 -2.60 1.54 -8.29
CA LEU A 56 -3.24 2.33 -9.33
C LEU A 56 -4.64 2.72 -8.85
N THR A 57 -4.88 4.02 -8.71
CA THR A 57 -6.20 4.59 -8.49
C THR A 57 -6.73 5.17 -9.79
N LYS A 58 -8.05 5.06 -10.00
CA LYS A 58 -8.69 5.66 -11.17
C LYS A 58 -10.11 6.11 -10.90
N LEU A 59 -10.52 7.14 -11.62
CA LEU A 59 -11.90 7.56 -11.77
C LEU A 59 -12.41 7.03 -13.11
N TYR A 60 -13.27 6.01 -13.06
CA TYR A 60 -13.94 5.49 -14.23
C TYR A 60 -15.33 6.12 -14.37
N ASP A 61 -15.59 6.79 -15.48
CA ASP A 61 -16.91 7.35 -15.78
C ASP A 61 -17.75 6.32 -16.54
N PHE A 62 -18.84 5.86 -15.92
CA PHE A 62 -19.73 4.85 -16.51
C PHE A 62 -20.58 5.37 -17.67
N HIS A 63 -20.84 6.68 -17.76
CA HIS A 63 -21.56 7.26 -18.89
C HIS A 63 -20.67 7.35 -20.13
N MET A 64 -19.39 7.65 -19.92
CA MET A 64 -18.39 7.73 -20.99
C MET A 64 -17.78 6.36 -21.34
N GLY A 65 -17.81 5.40 -20.41
CA GLY A 65 -17.18 4.10 -20.59
C GLY A 65 -15.64 4.17 -20.56
N SER A 66 -15.08 5.17 -19.89
CA SER A 66 -13.65 5.47 -19.93
C SER A 66 -13.12 5.96 -18.59
N VAL A 67 -11.83 5.79 -18.36
CA VAL A 67 -11.10 6.48 -17.29
C VAL A 67 -11.00 7.97 -17.63
N THR A 68 -11.18 8.83 -16.62
CA THR A 68 -11.05 10.29 -16.74
C THR A 68 -9.90 10.85 -15.89
N GLU A 69 -9.57 10.16 -14.79
CA GLU A 69 -8.40 10.45 -13.97
C GLU A 69 -7.74 9.14 -13.53
N SER A 70 -6.41 9.14 -13.44
CA SER A 70 -5.67 8.00 -12.92
C SER A 70 -4.37 8.42 -12.26
N THR A 71 -3.99 7.75 -11.17
CA THR A 71 -2.73 8.00 -10.48
C THR A 71 -2.03 6.69 -10.17
N LEU A 72 -0.77 6.60 -10.56
CA LEU A 72 0.10 5.48 -10.21
C LEU A 72 0.97 5.88 -9.01
N TRP A 73 0.96 5.04 -7.99
CA TRP A 73 1.71 5.21 -6.77
C TRP A 73 2.67 4.04 -6.57
N ARG A 74 3.83 4.33 -5.97
CA ARG A 74 4.84 3.33 -5.65
C ARG A 74 5.42 3.56 -4.26
N SER A 75 5.47 2.50 -3.47
CA SER A 75 6.21 2.43 -2.20
C SER A 75 7.44 1.55 -2.38
N THR A 76 8.50 1.84 -1.62
CA THR A 76 9.71 1.00 -1.48
C THR A 76 10.02 0.67 -0.01
N ASP A 77 9.07 0.91 0.88
CA ASP A 77 9.25 0.85 2.34
C ASP A 77 8.08 0.13 3.03
N TYR A 78 7.55 -0.90 2.37
CA TYR A 78 6.41 -1.70 2.85
C TYR A 78 5.13 -0.88 3.06
N GLY A 79 4.95 0.20 2.29
CA GLY A 79 3.75 1.03 2.31
C GLY A 79 3.73 2.10 3.40
N SER A 80 4.88 2.40 4.00
CA SER A 80 4.98 3.49 4.97
C SER A 80 4.92 4.86 4.28
N THR A 81 5.46 4.96 3.07
CA THR A 81 5.34 6.13 2.20
C THR A 81 5.08 5.72 0.74
N TYR A 82 4.47 6.63 -0.03
CA TYR A 82 4.22 6.43 -1.45
C TYR A 82 4.65 7.66 -2.26
N GLU A 83 5.26 7.41 -3.40
CA GLU A 83 5.60 8.40 -4.40
C GLU A 83 4.61 8.32 -5.56
N ARG A 84 4.20 9.50 -6.08
CA ARG A 84 3.41 9.61 -7.31
C ARG A 84 4.31 9.39 -8.53
N MET A 85 3.89 8.52 -9.45
CA MET A 85 4.73 8.03 -10.55
C MET A 85 4.26 8.49 -11.94
N ASN A 86 3.21 9.31 -12.06
CA ASN A 86 2.65 9.76 -13.33
C ASN A 86 3.68 10.38 -14.29
N ASP A 87 4.66 11.13 -13.78
CA ASP A 87 5.69 11.77 -14.63
C ASP A 87 6.65 10.75 -15.28
N LYS A 88 6.71 9.52 -14.75
CA LYS A 88 7.57 8.44 -15.26
C LYS A 88 6.88 7.54 -16.28
N VAL A 89 5.56 7.66 -16.42
CA VAL A 89 4.73 6.88 -17.36
C VAL A 89 4.19 7.72 -18.53
N GLY A 90 4.53 9.01 -18.57
CA GLY A 90 4.15 9.94 -19.63
C GLY A 90 3.12 10.97 -19.16
N THR A 91 3.32 12.23 -19.54
CA THR A 91 2.44 13.33 -19.14
C THR A 91 1.07 13.20 -19.80
N LYS A 92 0.00 13.30 -19.00
CA LYS A 92 -1.42 13.18 -19.41
C LYS A 92 -1.89 11.79 -19.87
N THR A 93 -1.12 10.75 -19.59
CA THR A 93 -1.59 9.37 -19.83
C THR A 93 -2.68 9.00 -18.83
N LEU A 94 -3.77 8.39 -19.34
CA LEU A 94 -4.83 7.82 -18.51
C LEU A 94 -4.61 6.32 -18.42
N LEU A 95 -4.37 5.82 -17.22
CA LEU A 95 -4.01 4.43 -16.96
C LEU A 95 -5.26 3.65 -16.56
N SER A 96 -5.49 2.51 -17.21
CA SER A 96 -6.67 1.69 -16.97
C SER A 96 -6.35 0.38 -16.25
N TYR A 97 -5.21 -0.24 -16.52
CA TYR A 97 -4.83 -1.52 -15.93
C TYR A 97 -3.39 -1.55 -15.44
N LEU A 98 -3.17 -2.31 -14.36
CA LEU A 98 -1.87 -2.59 -13.76
C LEU A 98 -1.76 -4.11 -13.55
N TYR A 99 -0.67 -4.70 -14.03
CA TYR A 99 -0.38 -6.13 -13.92
C TYR A 99 1.05 -6.37 -13.45
N VAL A 100 1.23 -7.40 -12.61
CA VAL A 100 2.53 -7.94 -12.22
C VAL A 100 2.71 -9.31 -12.86
N CYS A 101 3.84 -9.55 -13.52
CA CYS A 101 4.09 -10.80 -14.20
C CYS A 101 4.21 -11.96 -13.18
N PRO A 102 3.44 -13.06 -13.34
CA PRO A 102 3.41 -14.14 -12.36
C PRO A 102 4.72 -14.94 -12.28
N SER A 103 5.45 -15.04 -13.39
CA SER A 103 6.74 -15.76 -13.46
C SER A 103 7.94 -14.89 -13.11
N ASN A 104 7.81 -13.56 -13.22
CA ASN A 104 8.82 -12.61 -12.80
C ASN A 104 8.14 -11.38 -12.18
N GLN A 105 7.96 -11.41 -10.87
CA GLN A 105 7.24 -10.38 -10.14
C GLN A 105 7.91 -9.00 -10.17
N LYS A 106 9.09 -8.86 -10.79
CA LYS A 106 9.71 -7.55 -11.05
C LYS A 106 9.22 -6.87 -12.33
N LYS A 107 8.63 -7.64 -13.24
CA LYS A 107 8.08 -7.12 -14.48
C LYS A 107 6.66 -6.63 -14.25
N ILE A 108 6.43 -5.36 -14.58
CA ILE A 108 5.16 -4.67 -14.43
C ILE A 108 4.69 -4.23 -15.80
N MET A 109 3.40 -4.38 -16.06
CA MET A 109 2.75 -3.89 -17.27
C MET A 109 1.62 -2.94 -16.89
N VAL A 110 1.63 -1.75 -17.46
CA VAL A 110 0.58 -0.74 -17.29
C VAL A 110 -0.01 -0.44 -18.65
N LEU A 111 -1.34 -0.42 -18.73
CA LEU A 111 -2.07 -0.15 -19.97
C LEU A 111 -2.79 1.18 -19.85
N THR A 112 -2.74 1.96 -20.92
CA THR A 112 -3.53 3.19 -21.07
C THR A 112 -4.98 2.87 -21.42
N ASP A 113 -5.86 3.85 -21.17
CA ASP A 113 -7.26 3.77 -21.57
C ASP A 113 -7.38 3.89 -23.09
N PRO A 114 -7.89 2.85 -23.79
CA PRO A 114 -7.86 2.77 -25.25
C PRO A 114 -8.64 3.89 -25.95
N GLU A 115 -9.59 4.55 -25.27
CA GLU A 115 -10.34 5.67 -25.83
C GLU A 115 -9.47 6.92 -26.06
N PHE A 116 -8.37 7.04 -25.31
CA PHE A 116 -7.44 8.17 -25.43
C PHE A 116 -6.10 7.75 -26.04
N GLU A 117 -5.56 6.61 -25.59
CA GLU A 117 -4.30 6.08 -26.05
C GLU A 117 -4.30 4.56 -25.94
N SER A 118 -3.85 3.86 -26.99
CA SER A 118 -3.70 2.41 -26.99
C SER A 118 -2.23 2.02 -26.87
N SER A 119 -1.68 2.18 -25.66
CA SER A 119 -0.27 1.90 -25.37
C SER A 119 -0.10 0.95 -24.18
N VAL A 120 1.05 0.27 -24.18
CA VAL A 120 1.47 -0.64 -23.12
C VAL A 120 2.83 -0.17 -22.65
N LEU A 121 2.92 0.15 -21.36
CA LEU A 121 4.14 0.55 -20.70
C LEU A 121 4.68 -0.62 -19.91
N ILE A 122 5.97 -0.90 -20.06
CA ILE A 122 6.62 -2.04 -19.42
C ILE A 122 7.71 -1.54 -18.48
N SER A 123 7.67 -2.01 -17.24
CA SER A 123 8.78 -1.90 -16.31
C SER A 123 9.41 -3.28 -16.11
N THR A 124 10.74 -3.31 -16.00
CA THR A 124 11.51 -4.50 -15.62
C THR A 124 12.17 -4.39 -14.26
N ASP A 125 11.92 -3.28 -13.56
CA ASP A 125 12.62 -2.84 -12.34
C ASP A 125 11.64 -2.50 -11.21
N GLU A 126 10.56 -3.28 -11.08
CA GLU A 126 9.58 -3.13 -10.00
C GLU A 126 8.88 -1.76 -10.03
N GLY A 127 8.63 -1.25 -11.24
CA GLY A 127 7.95 0.02 -11.48
C GLY A 127 8.80 1.27 -11.21
N ALA A 128 10.13 1.15 -11.12
CA ALA A 128 10.99 2.32 -10.92
C ALA A 128 11.12 3.17 -12.20
N SER A 129 11.10 2.52 -13.37
CA SER A 129 11.06 3.15 -14.70
C SER A 129 10.15 2.37 -15.66
N TYR A 130 9.65 3.06 -16.70
CA TYR A 130 8.78 2.50 -17.73
C TYR A 130 9.32 2.84 -19.11
N GLN A 131 9.14 1.91 -20.05
CA GLN A 131 9.48 2.03 -21.48
C GLN A 131 8.25 1.74 -22.33
#